data_AF-A0A4Q3SME6-F1
#
_entry.id   AF-A0A4Q3SME6-F1
#
_cell.length_a   1.000
_cell.length_b   1.000
_cell.length_c   1.000
_cell.angle_alpha   90.00
_cell.angle_beta   90.00
_cell.angle_gamma   90.00
#
_symmetry.space_group_name_H-M   'P 1'
#
loop_
_entity.id
_entity.type
_entity.pdbx_description
1 polymer ?
#
loop_
_entity_poly.entity_id
_entity_poly.type
_entity_poly.pdbx_seq_one_letter_code
_entity_poly.pdbx_strand_id
1 'polypeptide(L)'
;MIRQIHRLADRHENKGARVFHAALKKQLDSAASFIEKGGNIDGLDIYPIPLRDAMRSFHQVVQMDSAELQYRDLRKNNPIKAGIGTEISTQWLRQIQAWVLLNTGDHITKINDTTLDRIRSIHAAGIAEGLGPRDIAARIRKSAGEPFTVYRSTVIARTESTRSASQGHKIGAEAWEKETGQKTYKQWSATNDSRTRDAHRAMLVLHIIPKGEMFLVGGVEMDAPGDPKGGAKNVVNCRCRIYYMSERIARRKLGEQAKPAAAVNPKVPINLKDYEDKTGVKIDRSIFDALDEIIPMTNTSSGSSYNPVTKSVNLQIGERSQKSKWQAEKVVYHEYGHAIDWQKGMRTDGVATSLMDEYRKKLAKNRSAGYIELHQNFYADAQKAFRSGDHDEIEKITSFADTLMALNPRFGAGHTKAYFNLPE
;
A
#
# COMPACT_ATOMS: atom_id res chain seq x y z
N MET A 1 -2.39 14.00 21.83
CA MET A 1 -2.52 14.28 20.39
C MET A 1 -3.29 13.21 19.60
N ILE A 2 -2.79 11.99 19.39
CA ILE A 2 -3.45 10.98 18.52
C ILE A 2 -4.94 10.79 18.85
N ARG A 3 -5.29 10.57 20.14
CA ARG A 3 -6.70 10.47 20.57
C ARG A 3 -7.56 11.69 20.20
N GLN A 4 -6.99 12.89 20.22
CA GLN A 4 -7.70 14.13 19.83
C GLN A 4 -7.92 14.19 18.32
N ILE A 5 -6.94 13.75 17.52
CA ILE A 5 -7.09 13.65 16.05
C ILE A 5 -8.21 12.67 15.69
N HIS A 6 -8.27 11.50 16.33
CA HIS A 6 -9.35 10.53 16.09
C HIS A 6 -10.72 11.12 16.44
N ARG A 7 -10.87 11.71 17.64
CA ARG A 7 -12.14 12.37 18.03
C ARG A 7 -12.54 13.50 17.09
N LEU A 8 -11.57 14.29 16.64
CA LEU A 8 -11.82 15.38 15.70
C LEU A 8 -12.34 14.82 14.36
N ALA A 9 -11.69 13.77 13.86
CA ALA A 9 -12.09 13.14 12.61
C ALA A 9 -13.48 12.50 12.68
N ASP A 10 -13.86 11.86 13.79
CA ASP A 10 -15.21 11.32 13.97
C ASP A 10 -16.28 12.43 13.90
N ARG A 11 -16.00 13.61 14.49
CA ARG A 11 -16.88 14.78 14.38
C ARG A 11 -16.98 15.29 12.94
N HIS A 12 -15.87 15.33 12.22
CA HIS A 12 -15.83 15.73 10.81
C HIS A 12 -16.58 14.75 9.92
N GLU A 13 -16.40 13.45 10.11
CA GLU A 13 -17.14 12.41 9.37
C GLU A 13 -18.66 12.54 9.59
N ASN A 14 -19.10 12.71 10.85
CA ASN A 14 -20.52 12.89 11.17
C ASN A 14 -21.11 14.21 10.64
N LYS A 15 -20.33 15.29 10.66
CA LYS A 15 -20.74 16.57 10.05
C LYS A 15 -20.82 16.44 8.54
N GLY A 16 -19.79 15.87 7.92
CA GLY A 16 -19.70 15.66 6.49
C GLY A 16 -20.85 14.81 5.97
N ALA A 17 -21.18 13.70 6.64
CA ALA A 17 -22.27 12.83 6.21
C ALA A 17 -23.59 13.59 6.10
N ARG A 18 -23.92 14.42 7.09
CA ARG A 18 -25.12 15.28 7.06
C ARG A 18 -25.06 16.33 5.96
N VAL A 19 -23.93 17.02 5.80
CA VAL A 19 -23.74 18.08 4.81
C VAL A 19 -23.83 17.53 3.38
N PHE A 20 -23.15 16.43 3.09
CA PHE A 20 -23.16 15.80 1.77
C PHE A 20 -24.50 15.12 1.49
N HIS A 21 -25.14 14.51 2.49
CA HIS A 21 -26.50 13.97 2.32
C HIS A 21 -27.49 15.07 1.93
N ALA A 22 -27.47 16.22 2.61
CA ALA A 22 -28.31 17.36 2.26
C ALA A 22 -28.04 17.90 0.85
N ALA A 23 -26.77 17.93 0.42
CA ALA A 23 -26.40 18.34 -0.93
C ALA A 23 -26.91 17.36 -2.00
N LEU A 24 -26.72 16.06 -1.79
CA LEU A 24 -27.22 15.00 -2.69
C LEU A 24 -28.75 15.02 -2.75
N LYS A 25 -29.43 15.21 -1.62
CA LYS A 25 -30.88 15.36 -1.57
C LYS A 25 -31.36 16.52 -2.44
N LYS A 26 -30.73 17.69 -2.34
CA LYS A 26 -31.06 18.84 -3.20
C LYS A 26 -30.90 18.52 -4.69
N GLN A 27 -29.87 17.76 -5.07
CA GLN A 27 -29.67 17.33 -6.45
C GLN A 27 -30.78 16.38 -6.91
N LEU A 28 -31.18 15.42 -6.07
CA LEU A 28 -32.30 14.51 -6.33
C LEU A 28 -33.62 15.28 -6.46
N ASP A 29 -33.87 16.26 -5.59
CA ASP A 29 -35.08 17.09 -5.62
C ASP A 29 -35.18 17.93 -6.89
N SER A 30 -34.06 18.51 -7.34
CA SER A 30 -33.98 19.24 -8.62
C SER A 30 -34.28 18.33 -9.81
N ALA A 31 -33.66 17.14 -9.86
CA ALA A 31 -33.88 16.17 -10.92
C ALA A 31 -35.33 15.65 -10.94
N ALA A 32 -35.88 15.32 -9.78
CA ALA A 32 -37.28 14.91 -9.65
C ALA A 32 -38.23 16.00 -10.18
N SER A 33 -37.97 17.27 -9.85
CA SER A 33 -38.80 18.39 -10.29
C SER A 33 -38.71 18.64 -11.80
N PHE A 34 -37.56 18.34 -12.42
CA PHE A 34 -37.39 18.40 -13.86
C PHE A 34 -38.20 17.31 -14.58
N ILE A 35 -38.13 16.06 -14.11
CA ILE A 35 -38.90 14.93 -14.65
C ILE A 35 -40.41 15.14 -14.45
N GLU A 36 -40.83 15.60 -13.28
CA GLU A 36 -42.24 15.86 -12.96
C GLU A 36 -42.89 16.88 -13.91
N LYS A 37 -42.11 17.83 -14.44
CA LYS A 37 -42.54 18.83 -15.42
C LYS A 37 -42.49 18.32 -16.88
N GLY A 38 -42.22 17.04 -17.10
CA GLY A 38 -42.12 16.43 -18.42
C GLY A 38 -40.76 16.63 -19.11
N GLY A 39 -39.71 16.97 -18.35
CA GLY A 39 -38.36 17.11 -18.90
C GLY A 39 -37.79 15.78 -19.40
N ASN A 40 -37.09 15.81 -20.54
CA ASN A 40 -36.39 14.64 -21.07
C ASN A 40 -35.10 14.37 -20.26
N ILE A 41 -34.96 13.15 -19.72
CA ILE A 41 -33.80 12.70 -18.93
C ILE A 41 -32.44 12.94 -19.63
N ASP A 42 -32.38 12.91 -20.96
CA ASP A 42 -31.16 13.18 -21.71
C ASP A 42 -30.70 14.64 -21.62
N GLY A 43 -31.64 15.56 -21.38
CA GLY A 43 -31.38 16.97 -21.14
C GLY A 43 -31.26 17.35 -19.66
N LEU A 44 -31.24 16.37 -18.74
CA LEU A 44 -31.09 16.64 -17.32
C LEU A 44 -29.66 17.05 -17.00
N ASP A 45 -29.47 18.33 -16.64
CA ASP A 45 -28.25 18.82 -16.01
C ASP A 45 -28.46 19.01 -14.50
N ILE A 46 -27.61 18.35 -13.70
CA ILE A 46 -27.61 18.51 -12.26
C ILE A 46 -26.49 19.46 -11.88
N TYR A 47 -26.85 20.73 -11.68
CA TYR A 47 -25.89 21.75 -11.31
C TYR A 47 -25.07 21.33 -10.07
N PRO A 48 -23.73 21.42 -10.12
CA PRO A 48 -22.85 21.07 -9.01
C PRO A 48 -22.99 22.00 -7.80
N ILE A 49 -23.77 23.08 -7.88
CA ILE A 49 -23.80 24.15 -6.87
C ILE A 49 -24.01 23.61 -5.45
N PRO A 50 -25.04 22.78 -5.16
CA PRO A 50 -25.25 22.28 -3.79
C PRO A 50 -24.05 21.49 -3.27
N LEU A 51 -23.45 20.65 -4.13
CA LEU A 51 -22.30 19.83 -3.76
C LEU A 51 -21.02 20.65 -3.64
N ARG A 52 -20.80 21.61 -4.53
CA ARG A 52 -19.66 22.53 -4.52
C ARG A 52 -19.64 23.38 -3.26
N ASP A 53 -20.79 23.93 -2.87
CA ASP A 53 -20.91 24.76 -1.67
C ASP A 53 -20.72 23.91 -0.40
N ALA A 54 -21.29 22.70 -0.38
CA ALA A 54 -21.06 21.71 0.66
C ALA A 54 -19.56 21.37 0.78
N MET A 55 -18.91 21.01 -0.33
CA MET A 55 -17.50 20.67 -0.39
C MET A 55 -16.62 21.83 0.11
N ARG A 56 -16.86 23.05 -0.38
CA ARG A 56 -16.11 24.25 0.02
C ARG A 56 -16.21 24.49 1.53
N SER A 57 -17.42 24.56 2.07
CA SER A 57 -17.64 24.81 3.49
C SER A 57 -17.06 23.70 4.37
N PHE A 58 -17.15 22.46 3.90
CA PHE A 58 -16.69 21.30 4.65
C PHE A 58 -15.17 21.27 4.73
N HIS A 59 -14.48 21.40 3.59
CA HIS A 59 -13.02 21.47 3.54
C HIS A 59 -12.48 22.63 4.36
N GLN A 60 -13.13 23.80 4.32
CA GLN A 60 -12.72 24.95 5.12
C GLN A 60 -12.71 24.65 6.62
N VAL A 61 -13.79 24.07 7.13
CA VAL A 61 -13.89 23.71 8.55
C VAL A 61 -12.87 22.65 8.93
N VAL A 62 -12.80 21.57 8.15
CA VAL A 62 -11.93 20.42 8.49
C VAL A 62 -10.46 20.81 8.46
N GLN A 63 -10.04 21.58 7.44
CA GLN A 63 -8.65 22.04 7.34
C GLN A 63 -8.31 23.02 8.47
N MET A 64 -9.19 23.97 8.78
CA MET A 64 -8.95 24.95 9.85
C MET A 64 -8.83 24.27 11.21
N ASP A 65 -9.76 23.37 11.56
CA ASP A 65 -9.72 22.63 12.83
C ASP A 65 -8.44 21.79 12.96
N SER A 66 -8.00 21.16 11.86
CA SER A 66 -6.82 20.29 11.85
C SER A 66 -5.52 21.09 11.90
N ALA A 67 -5.47 22.24 11.22
CA ALA A 67 -4.35 23.18 11.27
C ALA A 67 -4.18 23.74 12.68
N GLU A 68 -5.27 24.22 13.29
CA GLU A 68 -5.25 24.71 14.66
C GLU A 68 -4.78 23.63 15.64
N LEU A 69 -5.36 22.42 15.55
CA LEU A 69 -4.99 21.31 16.43
C LEU A 69 -3.49 20.97 16.29
N GLN A 70 -2.98 20.87 15.07
CA GLN A 70 -1.57 20.56 14.81
C GLN A 70 -0.62 21.63 15.32
N TYR A 71 -0.90 22.88 15.00
CA TYR A 71 -0.08 24.01 15.38
C TYR A 71 -0.03 24.18 16.90
N ARG A 72 -1.19 24.06 17.58
CA ARG A 72 -1.26 24.09 19.06
C ARG A 72 -0.47 22.96 19.70
N ASP A 73 -0.50 21.75 19.13
CA ASP A 73 0.26 20.62 19.66
C ASP A 73 1.77 20.82 19.52
N LEU A 74 2.24 21.32 18.39
CA LEU A 74 3.66 21.64 18.18
C LEU A 74 4.15 22.73 19.15
N ARG A 75 3.33 23.75 19.42
CA ARG A 75 3.65 24.83 20.36
C ARG A 75 3.66 24.40 21.82
N LYS A 76 2.73 23.54 22.25
CA LYS A 76 2.77 22.97 23.62
C LYS A 76 4.10 22.28 23.89
N ASN A 77 4.64 21.63 22.88
CA ASN A 77 5.90 20.91 22.95
C ASN A 77 7.12 21.81 22.67
N ASN A 78 6.95 23.12 22.44
CA ASN A 78 8.03 24.08 22.25
C ASN A 78 7.54 25.51 22.60
N PRO A 79 7.59 25.91 23.89
CA PRO A 79 6.94 27.14 24.35
C PRO A 79 7.71 28.40 23.92
N ILE A 80 7.43 28.87 22.71
CA ILE A 80 7.61 30.28 22.32
C ILE A 80 6.28 30.97 22.66
N LYS A 81 6.29 32.11 23.38
CA LYS A 81 5.09 32.82 23.87
C LYS A 81 4.25 33.45 22.73
N ALA A 82 2.97 33.69 23.04
CA ALA A 82 1.90 34.45 22.33
C ALA A 82 0.96 33.63 21.42
N GLY A 83 -0.36 33.65 21.70
CA GLY A 83 -1.42 32.81 21.09
C GLY A 83 -1.52 32.82 19.56
N ILE A 84 -2.43 32.02 18.98
CA ILE A 84 -2.70 32.06 17.54
C ILE A 84 -3.19 33.47 17.19
N GLY A 85 -2.35 34.29 16.58
CA GLY A 85 -2.72 35.63 16.13
C GLY A 85 -3.74 35.57 15.00
N THR A 86 -4.59 36.59 14.89
CA THR A 86 -5.58 36.76 13.81
C THR A 86 -4.95 36.71 12.42
N GLU A 87 -3.68 37.12 12.29
CA GLU A 87 -2.92 37.09 11.05
C GLU A 87 -2.63 35.66 10.56
N ILE A 88 -2.27 34.74 11.46
CA ILE A 88 -1.99 33.33 11.12
C ILE A 88 -3.27 32.65 10.62
N SER A 89 -4.39 32.84 11.33
CA SER A 89 -5.69 32.29 10.92
C SER A 89 -6.15 32.84 9.55
N THR A 90 -5.84 34.11 9.26
CA THR A 90 -6.15 34.72 7.95
C THR A 90 -5.29 34.12 6.83
N GLN A 91 -3.99 33.89 7.08
CA GLN A 91 -3.11 33.24 6.11
C GLN A 91 -3.55 31.79 5.84
N TRP A 92 -3.91 31.04 6.88
CA TRP A 92 -4.46 29.69 6.73
C TRP A 92 -5.74 29.69 5.91
N LEU A 93 -6.68 30.60 6.19
CA LEU A 93 -7.92 30.69 5.43
C LEU A 93 -7.67 30.90 3.94
N ARG A 94 -6.72 31.76 3.56
CA ARG A 94 -6.34 31.99 2.16
C ARG A 94 -5.75 30.73 1.51
N GLN A 95 -4.83 30.05 2.20
CA GLN A 95 -4.24 28.80 1.70
C GLN A 95 -5.29 27.72 1.51
N ILE A 96 -6.20 27.57 2.47
CA ILE A 96 -7.31 26.61 2.43
C ILE A 96 -8.25 26.92 1.25
N GLN A 97 -8.61 28.19 1.06
CA GLN A 97 -9.45 28.61 -0.07
C GLN A 97 -8.80 28.31 -1.42
N ALA A 98 -7.52 28.63 -1.57
CA ALA A 98 -6.76 28.31 -2.79
C ALA A 98 -6.70 26.80 -3.03
N TRP A 99 -6.40 26.02 -1.98
CA TRP A 99 -6.37 24.57 -2.07
C TRP A 99 -7.71 24.01 -2.54
N VAL A 100 -8.84 24.45 -1.94
CA VAL A 100 -10.18 23.98 -2.30
C VAL A 100 -10.49 24.23 -3.77
N LEU A 101 -10.15 25.42 -4.28
CA LEU A 101 -10.38 25.76 -5.69
C LEU A 101 -9.59 24.86 -6.64
N LEU A 102 -8.34 24.53 -6.30
CA LEU A 102 -7.46 23.73 -7.16
C LEU A 102 -7.69 22.22 -7.07
N ASN A 103 -8.30 21.73 -5.98
CA ASN A 103 -8.25 20.31 -5.64
C ASN A 103 -9.60 19.60 -5.57
N THR A 104 -10.72 20.31 -5.67
CA THR A 104 -12.06 19.71 -5.46
C THR A 104 -12.86 19.49 -6.74
N GLY A 105 -12.46 20.11 -7.86
CA GLY A 105 -13.19 20.06 -9.14
C GLY A 105 -13.51 18.63 -9.61
N ASP A 106 -12.48 17.82 -9.83
CA ASP A 106 -12.63 16.44 -10.33
C ASP A 106 -13.51 15.56 -9.42
N HIS A 107 -13.44 15.79 -8.10
CA HIS A 107 -14.23 15.01 -7.14
C HIS A 107 -15.70 15.40 -7.20
N ILE A 108 -16.00 16.70 -7.32
CA ILE A 108 -17.35 17.22 -7.51
C ILE A 108 -17.96 16.61 -8.78
N THR A 109 -17.21 16.59 -9.88
CA THR A 109 -17.64 15.98 -11.15
C THR A 109 -17.95 14.49 -10.97
N LYS A 110 -17.02 13.68 -10.44
CA LYS A 110 -17.22 12.24 -10.25
C LYS A 110 -18.40 11.92 -9.33
N ILE A 111 -18.59 12.71 -8.27
CA ILE A 111 -19.75 12.56 -7.38
C ILE A 111 -21.03 12.94 -8.12
N ASN A 112 -21.04 14.00 -8.92
CA ASN A 112 -22.21 14.35 -9.72
C ASN A 112 -22.58 13.25 -10.72
N ASP A 113 -21.61 12.75 -11.47
CA ASP A 113 -21.82 11.70 -12.49
C ASP A 113 -22.48 10.47 -11.86
N THR A 114 -21.95 10.01 -10.73
CA THR A 114 -22.52 8.85 -10.04
C THR A 114 -23.93 9.15 -9.49
N THR A 115 -24.28 10.42 -9.23
CA THR A 115 -25.66 10.80 -8.83
C THR A 115 -26.59 10.78 -10.03
N LEU A 116 -26.13 11.30 -11.17
CA LEU A 116 -26.86 11.30 -12.42
C LEU A 116 -27.14 9.86 -12.90
N ASP A 117 -26.16 8.97 -12.81
CA ASP A 117 -26.32 7.56 -13.17
C ASP A 117 -27.39 6.86 -12.31
N ARG A 118 -27.43 7.18 -11.01
CA ARG A 118 -28.47 6.68 -10.10
C ARG A 118 -29.86 7.18 -10.54
N ILE A 119 -29.98 8.45 -10.88
CA ILE A 119 -31.25 9.04 -11.33
C ILE A 119 -31.70 8.41 -12.65
N ARG A 120 -30.79 8.27 -13.62
CA ARG A 120 -31.05 7.60 -14.90
C ARG A 120 -31.53 6.16 -14.69
N SER A 121 -30.91 5.44 -13.76
CA SER A 121 -31.32 4.07 -13.41
C SER A 121 -32.73 4.01 -12.83
N ILE A 122 -33.07 4.91 -11.89
CA ILE A 122 -34.42 5.01 -11.31
C ILE A 122 -35.45 5.37 -12.38
N HIS A 123 -35.11 6.32 -13.25
CA HIS A 123 -35.97 6.75 -14.36
C HIS A 123 -36.25 5.60 -15.34
N ALA A 124 -35.22 4.90 -15.80
CA ALA A 124 -35.35 3.77 -16.73
C ALA A 124 -36.20 2.64 -16.13
N ALA A 125 -35.99 2.29 -14.86
CA ALA A 125 -36.82 1.29 -14.17
C ALA A 125 -38.29 1.73 -14.08
N GLY A 126 -38.54 3.00 -13.76
CA GLY A 126 -39.90 3.53 -13.70
C GLY A 126 -40.62 3.49 -15.05
N ILE A 127 -39.93 3.80 -16.14
CA ILE A 127 -40.49 3.68 -17.50
C ILE A 127 -40.82 2.22 -17.83
N ALA A 128 -39.90 1.30 -17.53
CA ALA A 128 -40.12 -0.14 -17.76
C ALA A 128 -41.31 -0.70 -16.97
N GLU A 129 -41.59 -0.14 -15.79
CA GLU A 129 -42.75 -0.48 -14.95
C GLU A 129 -44.04 0.26 -15.36
N GLY A 130 -44.02 1.07 -16.42
CA GLY A 130 -45.20 1.80 -16.92
C GLY A 130 -45.63 2.99 -16.05
N LEU A 131 -44.72 3.55 -15.25
CA LEU A 131 -45.03 4.66 -14.34
C LEU A 131 -45.10 5.99 -15.07
N GLY A 132 -45.99 6.86 -14.58
CA GLY A 132 -46.05 8.25 -15.01
C GLY A 132 -44.89 9.09 -14.45
N PRO A 133 -44.61 10.27 -15.05
CA PRO A 133 -43.53 11.16 -14.60
C PRO A 133 -43.59 11.57 -13.12
N ARG A 134 -44.81 11.74 -12.57
CA ARG A 134 -45.01 12.07 -11.15
C ARG A 134 -44.54 10.96 -10.21
N ASP A 135 -44.83 9.71 -10.54
CA ASP A 135 -44.43 8.56 -9.74
C ASP A 135 -42.91 8.32 -9.82
N ILE A 136 -42.33 8.53 -11.00
CA ILE A 136 -40.86 8.49 -11.19
C ILE A 136 -40.19 9.58 -10.35
N ALA A 137 -40.70 10.81 -10.38
CA ALA A 137 -40.19 11.90 -9.56
C ALA A 137 -40.30 11.59 -8.05
N ALA A 138 -41.42 11.02 -7.61
CA ALA A 138 -41.59 10.58 -6.22
C ALA A 138 -40.56 9.50 -5.83
N ARG A 139 -40.26 8.54 -6.71
CA ARG A 139 -39.20 7.54 -6.49
C ARG A 139 -37.81 8.16 -6.40
N ILE A 140 -37.49 9.13 -7.26
CA ILE A 140 -36.21 9.86 -7.20
C ILE A 140 -36.07 10.56 -5.84
N ARG A 141 -37.10 11.27 -5.37
CA ARG A 141 -37.08 11.92 -4.04
C ARG A 141 -36.93 10.91 -2.91
N LYS A 142 -37.66 9.79 -2.98
CA LYS A 142 -37.58 8.70 -1.99
C LYS A 142 -36.17 8.11 -1.91
N SER A 143 -35.44 8.05 -3.02
CA SER A 143 -34.07 7.54 -3.06
C SER A 143 -33.08 8.31 -2.17
N ALA A 144 -33.40 9.55 -1.77
CA ALA A 144 -32.60 10.30 -0.81
C ALA A 144 -32.55 9.62 0.57
N GLY A 145 -33.62 8.94 0.98
CA GLY A 145 -33.70 8.20 2.24
C GLY A 145 -33.24 6.74 2.14
N GLU A 146 -32.92 6.26 0.94
CA GLU A 146 -32.52 4.86 0.74
C GLU A 146 -31.11 4.58 1.26
N PRO A 147 -30.82 3.32 1.66
CA PRO A 147 -29.51 2.90 2.14
C PRO A 147 -28.36 3.31 1.22
N PHE A 148 -28.59 3.32 -0.10
CA PHE A 148 -27.59 3.74 -1.10
C PHE A 148 -27.12 5.20 -0.86
N THR A 149 -28.05 6.15 -0.80
CA THR A 149 -27.71 7.58 -0.66
C THR A 149 -27.11 7.87 0.72
N VAL A 150 -27.64 7.22 1.76
CA VAL A 150 -27.11 7.34 3.12
C VAL A 150 -25.67 6.82 3.18
N TYR A 151 -25.41 5.59 2.73
CA TYR A 151 -24.08 4.99 2.70
C TYR A 151 -23.10 5.84 1.89
N ARG A 152 -23.54 6.32 0.72
CA ARG A 152 -22.72 7.14 -0.16
C ARG A 152 -22.33 8.47 0.48
N SER A 153 -23.24 9.12 1.20
CA SER A 153 -22.92 10.35 1.93
C SER A 153 -21.82 10.12 2.97
N THR A 154 -21.82 8.97 3.65
CA THR A 154 -20.75 8.57 4.58
C THR A 154 -19.42 8.31 3.87
N VAL A 155 -19.43 7.65 2.70
CA VAL A 155 -18.22 7.40 1.92
C VAL A 155 -17.58 8.71 1.45
N ILE A 156 -18.38 9.65 0.93
CA ILE A 156 -17.91 10.98 0.53
C ILE A 156 -17.35 11.69 1.75
N ALA A 157 -18.10 11.75 2.85
CA ALA A 157 -17.69 12.42 4.08
C ALA A 157 -16.33 11.93 4.60
N ARG A 158 -16.12 10.62 4.63
CA ARG A 158 -14.89 10.01 5.15
C ARG A 158 -13.69 10.17 4.21
N THR A 159 -13.94 10.11 2.90
CA THR A 159 -12.91 10.32 1.89
C THR A 159 -12.43 11.76 1.91
N GLU A 160 -13.36 12.70 1.88
CA GLU A 160 -13.05 14.13 1.88
C GLU A 160 -12.49 14.57 3.23
N SER A 161 -13.04 14.11 4.37
CA SER A 161 -12.53 14.50 5.69
C SER A 161 -11.08 14.08 5.91
N THR A 162 -10.71 12.87 5.48
CA THR A 162 -9.34 12.36 5.64
C THR A 162 -8.36 13.21 4.82
N ARG A 163 -8.70 13.51 3.57
CA ARG A 163 -7.88 14.38 2.71
C ARG A 163 -7.78 15.80 3.26
N SER A 164 -8.91 16.41 3.63
CA SER A 164 -8.94 17.74 4.24
C SER A 164 -8.11 17.79 5.52
N ALA A 165 -8.27 16.81 6.42
CA ALA A 165 -7.57 16.80 7.69
C ALA A 165 -6.06 16.68 7.49
N SER A 166 -5.61 15.82 6.58
CA SER A 166 -4.18 15.71 6.22
C SER A 166 -3.61 17.04 5.72
N GLN A 167 -4.33 17.75 4.84
CA GLN A 167 -3.92 19.07 4.37
C GLN A 167 -3.89 20.10 5.50
N GLY A 168 -4.91 20.13 6.37
CA GLY A 168 -4.95 21.04 7.51
C GLY A 168 -3.79 20.80 8.49
N HIS A 169 -3.51 19.55 8.83
CA HIS A 169 -2.34 19.20 9.64
C HIS A 169 -1.03 19.70 8.98
N LYS A 170 -0.88 19.56 7.66
CA LYS A 170 0.29 20.08 6.94
C LYS A 170 0.42 21.61 7.06
N ILE A 171 -0.68 22.35 6.85
CA ILE A 171 -0.71 23.82 7.00
C ILE A 171 -0.28 24.25 8.41
N GLY A 172 -0.81 23.61 9.44
CA GLY A 172 -0.45 23.91 10.83
C GLY A 172 1.02 23.60 11.14
N ALA A 173 1.58 22.53 10.56
CA ALA A 173 3.00 22.20 10.69
C ALA A 173 3.90 23.22 9.98
N GLU A 174 3.57 23.60 8.74
CA GLU A 174 4.34 24.57 7.94
C GLU A 174 4.35 25.97 8.56
N ALA A 175 3.22 26.40 9.13
CA ALA A 175 3.18 27.66 9.86
C ALA A 175 4.11 27.66 11.08
N TRP A 176 4.17 26.54 11.80
CA TRP A 176 5.09 26.37 12.92
C TRP A 176 6.56 26.32 12.46
N GLU A 177 6.89 25.64 11.37
CA GLU A 177 8.25 25.66 10.80
C GLU A 177 8.67 27.09 10.42
N LYS A 178 7.77 27.85 9.77
CA LYS A 178 8.03 29.24 9.36
C LYS A 178 8.28 30.15 10.56
N GLU A 179 7.52 29.98 11.64
CA GLU A 179 7.67 30.79 12.85
C GLU A 179 8.94 30.44 13.63
N THR A 180 9.30 29.16 13.71
CA THR A 180 10.35 28.69 14.62
C THR A 180 11.69 28.39 13.95
N GLY A 181 11.72 28.26 12.62
CA GLY A 181 12.87 27.78 11.86
C GLY A 181 13.20 26.29 12.05
N GLN A 182 12.40 25.56 12.83
CA GLN A 182 12.64 24.15 13.12
C GLN A 182 12.02 23.23 12.07
N LYS A 183 12.61 22.06 11.86
CA LYS A 183 12.09 21.03 10.98
C LYS A 183 11.00 20.20 11.66
N THR A 184 9.98 19.84 10.88
CA THR A 184 8.95 18.88 11.27
C THR A 184 9.13 17.54 10.57
N TYR A 185 8.70 16.51 11.28
CA TYR A 185 8.60 15.14 10.82
C TYR A 185 7.13 14.73 10.87
N LYS A 186 6.75 13.74 10.07
CA LYS A 186 5.39 13.24 9.99
C LYS A 186 5.35 11.74 10.23
N GLN A 187 4.23 11.32 10.79
CA GLN A 187 3.96 9.91 11.07
C GLN A 187 2.57 9.54 10.55
N TRP A 188 2.52 8.44 9.80
CA TRP A 188 1.26 7.82 9.43
C TRP A 188 0.67 7.06 10.62
N SER A 189 -0.62 7.27 10.89
CA SER A 189 -1.36 6.57 11.93
C SER A 189 -2.51 5.81 11.28
N ALA A 190 -2.26 4.52 11.02
CA ALA A 190 -3.30 3.64 10.49
C ALA A 190 -4.33 3.29 11.58
N THR A 191 -5.60 3.16 11.18
CA THR A 191 -6.63 2.64 12.09
C THR A 191 -6.34 1.17 12.36
N ASN A 192 -6.23 0.77 13.62
CA ASN A 192 -5.94 -0.61 13.98
C ASN A 192 -7.23 -1.44 14.12
N ASP A 193 -7.81 -1.84 12.99
CA ASP A 193 -8.97 -2.76 12.97
C ASP A 193 -8.98 -3.65 11.71
N SER A 194 -9.93 -4.59 11.67
CA SER A 194 -10.08 -5.58 10.59
C SER A 194 -10.45 -4.98 9.23
N ARG A 195 -10.95 -3.74 9.18
CA ARG A 195 -11.36 -3.07 7.94
C ARG A 195 -10.22 -2.25 7.31
N THR A 196 -9.10 -2.09 8.03
CA THR A 196 -7.92 -1.43 7.47
C THR A 196 -7.23 -2.37 6.48
N ARG A 197 -7.06 -1.87 5.25
CA ARG A 197 -6.39 -2.55 4.13
C ARG A 197 -4.95 -2.92 4.50
N ASP A 198 -4.44 -4.02 3.96
CA ASP A 198 -3.10 -4.51 4.32
C ASP A 198 -1.99 -3.49 4.04
N ALA A 199 -2.06 -2.80 2.90
CA ALA A 199 -1.13 -1.71 2.54
C ALA A 199 -1.13 -0.57 3.58
N HIS A 200 -2.27 -0.27 4.20
CA HIS A 200 -2.39 0.75 5.24
C HIS A 200 -2.02 0.18 6.61
N ARG A 201 -2.32 -1.09 6.88
CA ARG A 201 -1.98 -1.78 8.14
C ARG A 201 -0.46 -1.88 8.29
N ALA A 202 0.28 -2.02 7.20
CA ALA A 202 1.75 -1.93 7.18
C ALA A 202 2.27 -0.60 7.78
N MET A 203 1.47 0.47 7.71
CA MET A 203 1.79 1.78 8.30
C MET A 203 1.50 1.86 9.81
N LEU A 204 1.08 0.77 10.47
CA LEU A 204 1.01 0.71 11.94
C LEU A 204 2.40 0.67 12.58
N VAL A 205 3.41 0.22 11.83
CA VAL A 205 4.81 0.31 12.26
C VAL A 205 5.19 1.78 12.43
N LEU A 206 6.04 2.11 13.41
CA LEU A 206 6.50 3.47 13.65
C LEU A 206 7.34 4.00 12.47
N HIS A 207 6.68 4.54 11.44
CA HIS A 207 7.32 5.26 10.34
C HIS A 207 7.23 6.76 10.58
N ILE A 208 8.29 7.32 11.17
CA ILE A 208 8.49 8.76 11.29
C ILE A 208 9.47 9.17 10.19
N ILE A 209 9.01 9.99 9.26
CA ILE A 209 9.82 10.50 8.14
C ILE A 209 9.85 12.02 8.17
N PRO A 210 10.88 12.68 7.60
CA PRO A 210 10.84 14.14 7.41
C PRO A 210 9.56 14.57 6.68
N LYS A 211 9.02 15.77 6.98
CA LYS A 211 7.76 16.24 6.38
C LYS A 211 7.76 16.18 4.84
N GLY A 212 8.89 16.48 4.22
CA GLY A 212 9.03 16.54 2.76
C GLY A 212 9.10 15.19 2.05
N GLU A 213 9.36 14.09 2.77
CA GLU A 213 9.49 12.76 2.20
C GLU A 213 8.13 12.09 1.94
N MET A 214 8.06 11.11 1.04
CA MET A 214 6.82 10.38 0.74
C MET A 214 6.73 9.08 1.56
N PHE A 215 5.51 8.66 1.87
CA PHE A 215 5.25 7.31 2.38
C PHE A 215 5.03 6.35 1.21
N LEU A 216 5.56 5.14 1.30
CA LEU A 216 5.24 4.08 0.35
C LEU A 216 4.08 3.22 0.87
N VAL A 217 2.91 3.33 0.24
CA VAL A 217 1.68 2.65 0.65
C VAL A 217 1.21 1.71 -0.46
N GLY A 218 1.48 0.42 -0.30
CA GLY A 218 1.11 -0.58 -1.30
C GLY A 218 1.75 -0.36 -2.67
N GLY A 219 3.02 0.06 -2.69
CA GLY A 219 3.78 0.35 -3.91
C GLY A 219 3.57 1.74 -4.50
N VAL A 220 2.78 2.61 -3.86
CA VAL A 220 2.50 3.97 -4.33
C VAL A 220 3.03 5.00 -3.34
N GLU A 221 3.74 6.02 -3.84
CA GLU A 221 4.19 7.15 -3.04
C GLU A 221 3.03 8.09 -2.71
N MET A 222 2.84 8.37 -1.43
CA MET A 222 1.77 9.22 -0.89
C MET A 222 2.34 10.18 0.15
N ASP A 223 1.97 11.46 0.07
CA ASP A 223 2.38 12.48 1.04
C ASP A 223 1.71 12.25 2.41
N ALA A 224 0.46 11.80 2.40
CA ALA A 224 -0.39 11.60 3.57
C ALA A 224 -1.61 10.71 3.27
N PRO A 225 -2.38 10.26 4.29
CA PRO A 225 -3.69 9.66 4.09
C PRO A 225 -4.61 10.58 3.29
N GLY A 226 -5.27 10.03 2.28
CA GLY A 226 -6.17 10.79 1.41
C GLY A 226 -5.47 11.50 0.25
N ASP A 227 -4.17 11.29 0.04
CA ASP A 227 -3.44 11.79 -1.13
C ASP A 227 -4.00 11.17 -2.43
N PRO A 228 -4.50 11.97 -3.39
CA PRO A 228 -5.01 11.48 -4.67
C PRO A 228 -4.06 10.55 -5.45
N LYS A 229 -2.73 10.68 -5.28
CA LYS A 229 -1.74 9.79 -5.91
C LYS A 229 -1.97 8.32 -5.57
N GLY A 230 -2.51 8.03 -4.39
CA GLY A 230 -2.84 6.67 -3.95
C GLY A 230 -3.97 5.99 -4.74
N GLY A 231 -4.70 6.73 -5.57
CA GLY A 231 -5.85 6.22 -6.32
C GLY A 231 -7.02 5.77 -5.43
N ALA A 232 -8.12 5.36 -6.07
CA ALA A 232 -9.34 4.99 -5.34
C ALA A 232 -9.12 3.85 -4.33
N LYS A 233 -8.23 2.90 -4.65
CA LYS A 233 -7.90 1.74 -3.82
C LYS A 233 -7.34 2.13 -2.44
N ASN A 234 -6.50 3.16 -2.37
CA ASN A 234 -5.90 3.61 -1.11
C ASN A 234 -6.67 4.78 -0.45
N VAL A 235 -7.36 5.60 -1.25
CA VAL A 235 -7.93 6.87 -0.77
C VAL A 235 -9.38 6.74 -0.30
N VAL A 236 -10.24 6.05 -1.04
CA VAL A 236 -11.69 6.04 -0.77
C VAL A 236 -11.98 5.33 0.55
N ASN A 237 -12.83 5.92 1.38
CA ASN A 237 -13.25 5.35 2.68
C ASN A 237 -12.07 5.09 3.66
N CYS A 238 -10.92 5.74 3.43
CA CYS A 238 -9.76 5.65 4.32
C CYS A 238 -10.07 6.29 5.68
N ARG A 239 -9.54 5.69 6.76
CA ARG A 239 -9.67 6.18 8.16
C ARG A 239 -8.34 6.45 8.82
N CYS A 240 -7.25 6.33 8.06
CA CYS A 240 -5.92 6.66 8.54
C CYS A 240 -5.83 8.16 8.82
N ARG A 241 -4.88 8.52 9.68
CA ARG A 241 -4.61 9.88 10.12
C ARG A 241 -3.13 10.17 9.96
N ILE A 242 -2.79 11.45 9.91
CA ILE A 242 -1.41 11.91 9.94
C ILE A 242 -1.21 12.84 11.11
N TYR A 243 0.02 12.85 11.63
CA TYR A 243 0.41 13.76 12.69
C TYR A 243 1.85 14.23 12.45
N TYR A 244 2.07 15.53 12.65
CA TYR A 244 3.39 16.15 12.55
C TYR A 244 3.99 16.40 13.93
N MET A 245 5.30 16.27 14.05
CA MET A 245 6.03 16.49 15.29
C MET A 245 7.33 17.24 15.02
N SER A 246 7.86 17.93 16.03
CA SER A 246 9.17 18.57 15.92
C SER A 246 10.28 17.53 15.81
N GLU A 247 11.41 17.91 15.22
CA GLU A 247 12.61 17.09 15.14
C GLU A 247 13.02 16.49 16.50
N ARG A 248 12.93 17.27 17.58
CA ARG A 248 13.24 16.79 18.94
C ARG A 248 12.36 15.60 19.34
N ILE A 249 11.05 15.69 19.08
CA ILE A 249 10.10 14.62 19.43
C ILE A 249 10.29 13.42 18.50
N ALA A 250 10.56 13.65 17.22
CA ALA A 250 10.89 12.60 16.26
C ALA A 250 12.12 11.82 16.72
N ARG A 251 13.22 12.51 17.03
CA ARG A 251 14.46 11.91 17.55
C ARG A 251 14.23 11.15 18.85
N ARG A 252 13.42 11.66 19.78
CA ARG A 252 13.09 10.94 21.02
C ARG A 252 12.32 9.64 20.73
N LYS A 253 11.28 9.69 19.90
CA LYS A 253 10.50 8.50 19.53
C LYS A 253 11.33 7.48 18.76
N LEU A 254 12.21 7.94 17.88
CA LEU A 254 13.17 7.11 17.16
C LEU A 254 14.26 6.57 18.10
N GLY A 255 14.68 7.34 19.12
CA GLY A 255 15.71 7.00 20.11
C GLY A 255 15.25 6.00 21.19
N GLU A 256 14.02 6.14 21.69
CA GLU A 256 13.36 5.15 22.56
C GLU A 256 13.08 3.82 21.83
N GLN A 257 13.14 3.83 20.49
CA GLN A 257 13.03 2.65 19.63
C GLN A 257 14.26 2.43 18.76
N ALA A 258 15.42 3.03 19.10
CA ALA A 258 16.59 3.04 18.22
C ALA A 258 17.29 1.68 18.20
N LYS A 259 16.78 0.77 17.39
CA LYS A 259 17.55 0.41 16.20
C LYS A 259 17.03 1.30 15.08
N PRO A 260 17.85 2.16 14.46
CA PRO A 260 17.42 2.87 13.27
C PRO A 260 16.96 1.81 12.27
N ALA A 261 15.70 1.89 11.85
CA ALA A 261 15.29 1.29 10.60
C ALA A 261 16.14 1.99 9.54
N ALA A 262 17.27 1.36 9.19
CA ALA A 262 17.87 1.54 7.88
C ALA A 262 16.69 1.56 6.89
N ALA A 263 16.66 2.59 6.05
CA ALA A 263 15.60 2.85 5.07
C ALA A 263 14.95 1.54 4.65
N VAL A 264 13.67 1.34 5.02
CA VAL A 264 12.97 0.09 4.72
C VAL A 264 13.05 -0.10 3.22
N ASN A 265 13.95 -1.00 2.79
CA ASN A 265 14.15 -1.26 1.38
C ASN A 265 12.80 -1.75 0.84
N PRO A 266 12.16 -1.00 -0.07
CA PRO A 266 10.80 -1.31 -0.54
C PRO A 266 10.74 -2.63 -1.32
N LYS A 267 11.90 -3.18 -1.67
CA LYS A 267 12.09 -4.47 -2.34
C LYS A 267 12.08 -5.65 -1.35
N VAL A 268 12.08 -5.39 -0.03
CA VAL A 268 11.85 -6.42 0.99
C VAL A 268 10.37 -6.86 0.92
N PRO A 269 10.08 -8.15 0.66
CA PRO A 269 8.71 -8.60 0.47
C PRO A 269 7.86 -8.51 1.74
N ILE A 270 6.62 -8.02 1.59
CA ILE A 270 5.69 -7.79 2.71
C ILE A 270 5.41 -9.07 3.51
N ASN A 271 5.26 -10.21 2.82
CA ASN A 271 4.94 -11.50 3.43
C ASN A 271 6.18 -12.21 4.02
N LEU A 272 7.39 -11.64 3.90
CA LEU A 272 8.62 -12.25 4.41
C LEU A 272 8.57 -12.47 5.93
N LYS A 273 7.98 -11.53 6.68
CA LYS A 273 7.89 -11.66 8.14
C LYS A 273 7.00 -12.84 8.56
N ASP A 274 5.89 -13.06 7.86
CA ASP A 274 5.01 -14.21 8.10
C ASP A 274 5.73 -15.55 7.81
N TYR A 275 6.51 -15.59 6.74
CA TYR A 275 7.36 -16.74 6.43
C TYR A 275 8.40 -17.01 7.52
N GLU A 276 9.12 -15.98 7.97
CA GLU A 276 10.10 -16.09 9.07
C GLU A 276 9.46 -16.56 10.38
N ASP A 277 8.24 -16.09 10.67
CA ASP A 277 7.53 -16.47 11.88
C ASP A 277 7.04 -17.92 11.83
N LYS A 278 6.60 -18.39 10.66
CA LYS A 278 6.13 -19.76 10.46
C LYS A 278 7.26 -20.80 10.39
N THR A 279 8.43 -20.41 9.88
CA THR A 279 9.58 -21.31 9.70
C THR A 279 10.64 -21.15 10.79
N GLY A 280 10.62 -20.04 11.52
CA GLY A 280 11.59 -19.73 12.58
C GLY A 280 12.97 -19.29 12.06
N VAL A 281 13.11 -18.98 10.77
CA VAL A 281 14.37 -18.50 10.17
C VAL A 281 14.48 -16.97 10.22
N LYS A 282 15.69 -16.46 9.96
CA LYS A 282 15.95 -15.03 9.77
C LYS A 282 16.68 -14.84 8.45
N ILE A 283 16.07 -14.08 7.55
CA ILE A 283 16.61 -13.81 6.22
C ILE A 283 17.45 -12.54 6.25
N ASP A 284 18.65 -12.56 5.68
CA ASP A 284 19.40 -11.33 5.47
C ASP A 284 18.70 -10.46 4.44
N ARG A 285 18.39 -9.22 4.81
CA ARG A 285 17.67 -8.27 3.96
C ARG A 285 18.54 -7.71 2.83
N SER A 286 19.87 -7.84 2.93
CA SER A 286 20.81 -7.37 1.91
C SER A 286 20.57 -7.98 0.53
N ILE A 287 20.01 -9.20 0.46
CA ILE A 287 19.67 -9.84 -0.82
C ILE A 287 18.70 -8.99 -1.65
N PHE A 288 17.79 -8.28 -1.00
CA PHE A 288 16.79 -7.46 -1.69
C PHE A 288 17.39 -6.15 -2.21
N ASP A 289 18.58 -5.76 -1.76
CA ASP A 289 19.25 -4.55 -2.27
C ASP A 289 19.69 -4.73 -3.72
N ALA A 290 19.99 -5.97 -4.13
CA ALA A 290 20.40 -6.31 -5.49
C ALA A 290 19.26 -6.32 -6.52
N LEU A 291 17.99 -6.28 -6.09
CA LEU A 291 16.86 -6.21 -7.01
C LEU A 291 16.77 -4.81 -7.65
N ASP A 292 16.45 -4.73 -8.93
CA ASP A 292 16.18 -3.48 -9.64
C ASP A 292 14.70 -3.08 -9.58
N GLU A 293 13.79 -4.04 -9.33
CA GLU A 293 12.35 -3.82 -9.14
C GLU A 293 11.76 -4.62 -7.95
N ILE A 294 10.54 -4.29 -7.52
CA ILE A 294 9.84 -5.01 -6.43
C ILE A 294 9.35 -6.36 -6.96
N ILE A 295 9.75 -7.44 -6.29
CA ILE A 295 9.33 -8.81 -6.60
C ILE A 295 8.39 -9.30 -5.48
N PRO A 296 7.06 -9.40 -5.73
CA PRO A 296 6.11 -9.84 -4.73
C PRO A 296 6.32 -11.31 -4.34
N MET A 297 6.04 -11.60 -3.06
CA MET A 297 6.13 -12.93 -2.46
C MET A 297 4.76 -13.48 -2.08
N THR A 298 4.52 -14.74 -2.41
CA THR A 298 3.35 -15.52 -1.95
C THR A 298 3.79 -16.78 -1.23
N ASN A 299 2.89 -17.36 -0.43
CA ASN A 299 3.14 -18.57 0.35
C ASN A 299 2.05 -19.61 0.08
N THR A 300 1.99 -20.10 -1.15
CA THR A 300 1.01 -21.11 -1.56
C THR A 300 1.52 -22.53 -1.26
N SER A 301 0.63 -23.52 -1.36
CA SER A 301 0.99 -24.93 -1.24
C SER A 301 1.73 -25.48 -2.45
N SER A 302 1.75 -24.75 -3.58
CA SER A 302 2.60 -25.05 -4.73
C SER A 302 4.07 -24.95 -4.33
N GLY A 303 4.95 -25.72 -4.98
CA GLY A 303 6.39 -25.70 -4.71
C GLY A 303 6.99 -24.29 -4.80
N SER A 304 8.13 -24.07 -4.14
CA SER A 304 8.85 -22.79 -4.23
C SER A 304 9.36 -22.56 -5.65
N SER A 305 9.14 -21.36 -6.17
CA SER A 305 9.53 -21.00 -7.53
C SER A 305 9.50 -19.49 -7.76
N TYR A 306 10.44 -18.99 -8.55
CA TYR A 306 10.34 -17.72 -9.25
C TYR A 306 9.62 -17.88 -10.60
N ASN A 307 8.67 -16.98 -10.89
CA ASN A 307 7.98 -16.92 -12.19
C ASN A 307 8.43 -15.66 -12.96
N PRO A 308 9.08 -15.80 -14.13
CA PRO A 308 9.59 -14.66 -14.90
C PRO A 308 8.48 -13.86 -15.60
N VAL A 309 7.31 -14.46 -15.88
CA VAL A 309 6.18 -13.79 -16.54
C VAL A 309 5.46 -12.88 -15.56
N THR A 310 5.15 -13.39 -14.37
CA THR A 310 4.46 -12.62 -13.32
C THR A 310 5.43 -11.86 -12.41
N LYS A 311 6.75 -12.05 -12.59
CA LYS A 311 7.83 -11.47 -11.80
C LYS A 311 7.62 -11.65 -10.29
N SER A 312 7.24 -12.84 -9.88
CA SER A 312 6.84 -13.13 -8.49
C SER A 312 7.52 -14.38 -7.95
N VAL A 313 7.77 -14.39 -6.65
CA VAL A 313 8.27 -15.56 -5.92
C VAL A 313 7.13 -16.21 -5.15
N ASN A 314 7.00 -17.54 -5.27
CA ASN A 314 6.23 -18.36 -4.36
C ASN A 314 7.19 -19.11 -3.43
N LEU A 315 6.92 -19.09 -2.12
CA LEU A 315 7.65 -19.86 -1.12
C LEU A 315 6.71 -20.84 -0.41
N GLN A 316 6.89 -22.13 -0.68
CA GLN A 316 6.11 -23.16 -0.05
C GLN A 316 6.48 -23.29 1.44
N ILE A 317 5.47 -23.28 2.32
CA ILE A 317 5.63 -23.67 3.72
C ILE A 317 5.09 -25.09 3.85
N GLY A 318 5.98 -26.07 3.69
CA GLY A 318 5.66 -27.49 3.72
C GLY A 318 6.56 -28.27 4.67
N GLU A 319 6.45 -29.60 4.61
CA GLU A 319 7.18 -30.52 5.49
C GLU A 319 8.69 -30.29 5.47
N ARG A 320 9.29 -30.08 4.29
CA ARG A 320 10.73 -29.80 4.14
C ARG A 320 11.16 -28.55 4.90
N SER A 321 10.46 -27.43 4.71
CA SER A 321 10.76 -26.15 5.39
C SER A 321 10.49 -26.18 6.90
N GLN A 322 9.64 -27.08 7.39
CA GLN A 322 9.40 -27.26 8.82
C GLN A 322 10.45 -28.17 9.48
N LYS A 323 10.98 -29.14 8.72
CA LYS A 323 12.01 -30.08 9.19
C LYS A 323 13.43 -29.52 9.07
N SER A 324 13.67 -28.62 8.12
CA SER A 324 14.99 -28.03 7.86
C SER A 324 14.92 -26.50 7.86
N LYS A 325 15.58 -25.89 8.85
CA LYS A 325 15.76 -24.43 8.89
C LYS A 325 16.71 -23.97 7.80
N TRP A 326 17.71 -24.79 7.47
CA TRP A 326 18.62 -24.50 6.38
C TRP A 326 17.88 -24.40 5.05
N GLN A 327 17.01 -25.37 4.73
CA GLN A 327 16.21 -25.32 3.51
C GLN A 327 15.25 -24.13 3.50
N ALA A 328 14.57 -23.88 4.62
CA ALA A 328 13.65 -22.75 4.76
C ALA A 328 14.36 -21.40 4.54
N GLU A 329 15.61 -21.26 4.98
CA GLU A 329 16.39 -20.05 4.74
C GLU A 329 16.88 -19.98 3.29
N LYS A 330 17.51 -21.04 2.77
CA LYS A 330 18.21 -21.02 1.48
C LYS A 330 17.28 -20.98 0.29
N VAL A 331 16.08 -21.52 0.39
CA VAL A 331 15.07 -21.41 -0.69
C VAL A 331 14.71 -19.95 -0.98
N VAL A 332 14.73 -19.07 0.03
CA VAL A 332 14.49 -17.63 -0.18
C VAL A 332 15.57 -17.04 -1.09
N TYR A 333 16.84 -17.27 -0.76
CA TYR A 333 17.94 -16.75 -1.59
C TYR A 333 17.97 -17.40 -2.98
N HIS A 334 17.58 -18.67 -3.10
CA HIS A 334 17.48 -19.34 -4.39
C HIS A 334 16.45 -18.66 -5.31
N GLU A 335 15.21 -18.50 -4.84
CA GLU A 335 14.15 -17.92 -5.68
C GLU A 335 14.37 -16.43 -5.96
N TYR A 336 14.86 -15.65 -4.98
CA TYR A 336 15.24 -14.26 -5.23
C TYR A 336 16.51 -14.14 -6.07
N GLY A 337 17.40 -15.14 -6.02
CA GLY A 337 18.55 -15.26 -6.90
C GLY A 337 18.14 -15.37 -8.37
N HIS A 338 17.11 -16.19 -8.67
CA HIS A 338 16.52 -16.24 -10.03
C HIS A 338 15.95 -14.90 -10.45
N ALA A 339 15.29 -14.18 -9.54
CA ALA A 339 14.75 -12.86 -9.84
C ALA A 339 15.84 -11.83 -10.14
N ILE A 340 16.95 -11.83 -9.38
CA ILE A 340 18.11 -10.98 -9.62
C ILE A 340 18.78 -11.36 -10.95
N ASP A 341 18.95 -12.66 -11.21
CA ASP A 341 19.55 -13.15 -12.45
C ASP A 341 18.75 -12.71 -13.69
N TRP A 342 17.41 -12.82 -13.64
CA TRP A 342 16.56 -12.34 -14.73
C TRP A 342 16.66 -10.84 -14.99
N GLN A 343 16.95 -10.04 -13.96
CA GLN A 343 17.10 -8.60 -14.08
C GLN A 343 18.49 -8.19 -14.56
N LYS A 344 19.53 -8.94 -14.16
CA LYS A 344 20.94 -8.58 -14.39
C LYS A 344 21.67 -9.40 -15.44
N GLY A 345 21.09 -10.53 -15.87
CA GLY A 345 21.73 -11.44 -16.82
C GLY A 345 22.97 -12.13 -16.28
N MET A 346 23.03 -12.46 -14.98
CA MET A 346 24.23 -13.00 -14.32
C MET A 346 24.65 -14.36 -14.90
N ARG A 347 23.70 -15.22 -15.29
CA ARG A 347 23.96 -16.53 -15.90
C ARG A 347 24.64 -16.44 -17.27
N THR A 348 24.48 -15.32 -17.95
CA THR A 348 25.13 -15.02 -19.24
C THR A 348 26.34 -14.10 -19.11
N ASP A 349 26.69 -13.69 -17.89
CA ASP A 349 27.88 -12.89 -17.63
C ASP A 349 29.15 -13.70 -17.98
N GLY A 350 30.13 -13.03 -18.60
CA GLY A 350 31.43 -13.60 -18.94
C GLY A 350 32.16 -14.21 -17.75
N VAL A 351 31.97 -13.68 -16.53
CA VAL A 351 32.59 -14.23 -15.32
C VAL A 351 31.98 -15.58 -14.95
N ALA A 352 30.65 -15.66 -14.89
CA ALA A 352 29.93 -16.86 -14.50
C ALA A 352 30.13 -17.99 -15.53
N THR A 353 30.03 -17.67 -16.82
CA THR A 353 30.24 -18.63 -17.90
C THR A 353 31.68 -19.16 -17.91
N SER A 354 32.69 -18.31 -17.73
CA SER A 354 34.09 -18.73 -17.65
C SER A 354 34.36 -19.67 -16.46
N LEU A 355 33.80 -19.36 -15.28
CA LEU A 355 33.92 -20.19 -14.10
C LEU A 355 33.28 -21.57 -14.32
N MET A 356 32.06 -21.60 -14.86
CA MET A 356 31.36 -22.85 -15.15
C MET A 356 32.13 -23.70 -16.16
N ASP A 357 32.69 -23.10 -17.20
CA ASP A 357 33.49 -23.81 -18.21
C ASP A 357 34.81 -24.33 -17.68
N GLU A 358 35.46 -23.59 -16.77
CA GLU A 358 36.65 -24.07 -16.05
C GLU A 358 36.35 -25.37 -15.29
N TYR A 359 35.29 -25.37 -14.48
CA TYR A 359 34.93 -26.55 -13.68
C TYR A 359 34.40 -27.70 -14.53
N ARG A 360 33.66 -27.43 -15.61
CA ARG A 360 33.27 -28.45 -16.59
C ARG A 360 34.48 -29.15 -17.16
N LYS A 361 35.50 -28.40 -17.60
CA LYS A 361 36.76 -28.95 -18.12
C LYS A 361 37.53 -29.72 -17.05
N LYS A 362 37.65 -29.15 -15.85
CA LYS A 362 38.40 -29.75 -14.73
C LYS A 362 37.82 -31.10 -14.34
N LEU A 363 36.50 -31.18 -14.14
CA LEU A 363 35.81 -32.39 -13.70
C LEU A 363 35.68 -33.43 -14.82
N ALA A 364 35.69 -33.03 -16.10
CA ALA A 364 35.65 -33.93 -17.24
C ALA A 364 36.98 -34.68 -17.51
N LYS A 365 38.09 -34.25 -16.91
CA LYS A 365 39.41 -34.91 -17.06
C LYS A 365 39.34 -36.38 -16.67
N ASN A 366 40.23 -37.19 -17.25
CA ASN A 366 40.38 -38.61 -16.94
C ASN A 366 39.05 -39.39 -17.03
N ARG A 367 38.33 -39.24 -18.16
CA ARG A 367 37.02 -39.87 -18.40
C ARG A 367 35.97 -39.48 -17.34
N SER A 368 35.87 -38.18 -17.04
CA SER A 368 34.94 -37.63 -16.06
C SER A 368 35.16 -38.13 -14.62
N ALA A 369 36.40 -38.50 -14.26
CA ALA A 369 36.72 -39.03 -12.93
C ALA A 369 36.24 -38.13 -11.79
N GLY A 370 36.43 -36.80 -11.93
CA GLY A 370 35.99 -35.84 -10.91
C GLY A 370 34.47 -35.79 -10.75
N TYR A 371 33.72 -35.89 -11.86
CA TYR A 371 32.25 -36.00 -11.79
C TYR A 371 31.80 -37.30 -11.13
N ILE A 372 32.44 -38.43 -11.47
CA ILE A 372 32.13 -39.75 -10.91
C ILE A 372 32.37 -39.74 -9.40
N GLU A 373 33.52 -39.25 -8.96
CA GLU A 373 33.89 -39.14 -7.55
C GLU A 373 32.88 -38.31 -6.77
N LEU A 374 32.59 -37.09 -7.23
CA LEU A 374 31.62 -36.21 -6.58
C LEU A 374 30.22 -36.81 -6.54
N HIS A 375 29.80 -37.52 -7.60
CA HIS A 375 28.51 -38.18 -7.67
C HIS A 375 28.40 -39.35 -6.68
N GLN A 376 29.46 -40.15 -6.56
CA GLN A 376 29.52 -41.26 -5.61
C GLN A 376 29.55 -40.77 -4.16
N ASN A 377 30.37 -39.76 -3.88
CA ASN A 377 30.45 -39.14 -2.56
C ASN A 377 29.10 -38.56 -2.15
N PHE A 378 28.42 -37.85 -3.06
CA PHE A 378 27.07 -37.35 -2.83
C PHE A 378 26.11 -38.47 -2.36
N TYR A 379 26.03 -39.60 -3.06
CA TYR A 379 25.12 -40.67 -2.67
C TYR A 379 25.50 -41.32 -1.34
N ALA A 380 26.79 -41.49 -1.07
CA ALA A 380 27.27 -42.02 0.20
C ALA A 380 26.92 -41.09 1.37
N ASP A 381 27.15 -39.80 1.21
CA ASP A 381 26.85 -38.77 2.22
C ASP A 381 25.35 -38.62 2.43
N ALA A 382 24.56 -38.60 1.35
CA ALA A 382 23.10 -38.55 1.42
C ALA A 382 22.52 -39.77 2.16
N GLN A 383 23.05 -40.96 1.91
CA GLN A 383 22.63 -42.17 2.61
C GLN A 383 22.97 -42.10 4.12
N LYS A 384 24.14 -41.56 4.46
CA LYS A 384 24.56 -41.37 5.86
C LYS A 384 23.68 -40.35 6.58
N ALA A 385 23.41 -39.20 5.96
CA ALA A 385 22.56 -38.15 6.51
C ALA A 385 21.10 -38.62 6.66
N PHE A 386 20.59 -39.42 5.71
CA PHE A 386 19.26 -40.00 5.83
C PHE A 386 19.14 -40.92 7.06
N ARG A 387 20.19 -41.66 7.41
CA ARG A 387 20.22 -42.51 8.61
C ARG A 387 20.32 -41.73 9.92
N SER A 388 20.92 -40.54 9.92
CA SER A 388 21.02 -39.70 11.13
C SER A 388 19.72 -38.94 11.42
N GLY A 389 18.83 -38.79 10.43
CA GLY A 389 17.61 -37.98 10.57
C GLY A 389 17.89 -36.48 10.60
N ASP A 390 19.11 -36.04 10.27
CA ASP A 390 19.49 -34.63 10.20
C ASP A 390 19.01 -34.03 8.89
N HIS A 391 17.81 -33.43 8.92
CA HIS A 391 17.18 -32.84 7.75
C HIS A 391 17.93 -31.62 7.19
N ASP A 392 18.67 -30.86 8.00
CA ASP A 392 19.48 -29.75 7.48
C ASP A 392 20.66 -30.29 6.67
N GLU A 393 21.31 -31.35 7.15
CA GLU A 393 22.42 -31.98 6.44
C GLU A 393 21.97 -32.64 5.13
N ILE A 394 20.81 -33.31 5.14
CA ILE A 394 20.21 -33.88 3.93
C ILE A 394 19.98 -32.78 2.87
N GLU A 395 19.43 -31.63 3.26
CA GLU A 395 19.10 -30.55 2.34
C GLU A 395 20.37 -29.88 1.77
N LYS A 396 21.42 -29.71 2.58
CA LYS A 396 22.74 -29.24 2.10
C LYS A 396 23.33 -30.19 1.05
N ILE A 397 23.38 -31.48 1.35
CA ILE A 397 23.94 -32.50 0.45
C ILE A 397 23.12 -32.57 -0.85
N THR A 398 21.79 -32.46 -0.74
CA THR A 398 20.90 -32.50 -1.92
C THR A 398 21.05 -31.27 -2.81
N SER A 399 21.29 -30.08 -2.23
CA SER A 399 21.54 -28.85 -3.00
C SER A 399 22.79 -28.93 -3.88
N PHE A 400 23.81 -29.68 -3.44
CA PHE A 400 25.01 -29.94 -4.23
C PHE A 400 24.71 -30.79 -5.47
N ALA A 401 23.80 -31.77 -5.35
CA ALA A 401 23.45 -32.66 -6.45
C ALA A 401 22.84 -31.92 -7.64
N ASP A 402 22.06 -30.87 -7.37
CA ASP A 402 21.47 -30.02 -8.41
C ASP A 402 22.56 -29.23 -9.16
N THR A 403 23.53 -28.69 -8.42
CA THR A 403 24.68 -27.97 -8.99
C THR A 403 25.55 -28.89 -9.87
N LEU A 404 25.77 -30.13 -9.42
CA LEU A 404 26.52 -31.13 -10.20
C LEU A 404 25.79 -31.48 -11.51
N MET A 405 24.46 -31.55 -11.46
CA MET A 405 23.62 -31.80 -12.63
C MET A 405 23.59 -30.61 -13.61
N ALA A 406 23.61 -29.38 -13.10
CA ALA A 406 23.75 -28.17 -13.91
C ALA A 406 25.10 -28.09 -14.66
N LEU A 407 26.16 -28.67 -14.09
CA LEU A 407 27.47 -28.77 -14.76
C LEU A 407 27.49 -29.87 -15.82
N ASN A 408 26.89 -31.04 -15.54
CA ASN A 408 26.77 -32.13 -16.49
C ASN A 408 25.52 -32.99 -16.15
N PRO A 409 24.48 -33.02 -17.01
CA PRO A 409 23.22 -33.71 -16.73
C PRO A 409 23.29 -35.24 -16.58
N ARG A 410 24.47 -35.85 -16.75
CA ARG A 410 24.72 -37.27 -16.46
C ARG A 410 25.05 -37.55 -14.99
N PHE A 411 25.42 -36.53 -14.23
CA PHE A 411 25.81 -36.62 -12.83
C PHE A 411 24.92 -35.71 -11.99
N GLY A 412 24.79 -36.01 -10.70
CA GLY A 412 23.86 -35.30 -9.80
C GLY A 412 22.43 -35.83 -9.85
N ALA A 413 21.49 -35.08 -9.28
CA ALA A 413 20.06 -35.39 -9.18
C ALA A 413 19.26 -34.12 -8.85
N GLY A 414 17.94 -34.15 -9.01
CA GLY A 414 17.03 -33.09 -8.52
C GLY A 414 16.04 -32.58 -9.56
N HIS A 415 16.43 -32.53 -10.84
CA HIS A 415 15.59 -32.06 -11.94
C HIS A 415 15.64 -33.01 -13.15
N THR A 416 14.74 -32.81 -14.11
CA THR A 416 14.80 -33.55 -15.38
C THR A 416 15.94 -33.01 -16.25
N LYS A 417 16.50 -33.82 -17.16
CA LYS A 417 17.53 -33.32 -18.10
C LYS A 417 17.05 -32.12 -18.92
N ALA A 418 15.76 -32.07 -19.23
CA ALA A 418 15.14 -30.98 -19.98
C ALA A 418 15.19 -29.63 -19.23
N TYR A 419 15.22 -29.64 -17.89
CA TYR A 419 15.30 -28.42 -17.07
C TYR A 419 16.60 -27.63 -17.31
N PHE A 420 17.69 -28.32 -17.64
CA PHE A 420 19.00 -27.70 -17.88
C PHE A 420 19.29 -27.41 -19.36
N ASN A 421 18.37 -27.75 -20.25
CA ASN A 421 18.46 -27.30 -21.63
C ASN A 421 18.03 -25.83 -21.64
N LEU A 422 18.95 -24.94 -22.01
CA LEU A 422 18.62 -23.52 -22.21
C LEU A 422 17.49 -23.42 -23.24
N PRO A 423 16.45 -22.59 -23.02
CA PRO A 423 15.56 -22.19 -24.10
C PRO A 423 16.41 -21.48 -25.17
N GLU A 424 16.22 -21.84 -26.43
CA GLU A 424 16.73 -21.06 -27.58
C GLU A 424 16.19 -19.63 -27.58
#